data_AF-A0A497P0M9-F1
#
_entry.id   AF-A0A497P0M9-F1
#
_cell.length_a   1.000
_cell.length_b   1.000
_cell.length_c   1.000
_cell.angle_alpha   90.00
_cell.angle_beta   90.00
_cell.angle_gamma   90.00
#
_symmetry.space_group_name_H-M   'P 1'
#
loop_
_entity.id
_entity.type
_entity.pdbx_description
1 polymer ?
#
loop_
_entity_poly.entity_id
_entity_poly.type
_entity_poly.pdbx_seq_one_letter_code
_entity_poly.pdbx_strand_id
1 'polypeptide(L)'
;MEIRFNVRGAYEVVREAAMDYAFTGPDAVFFWTKGGYNVDRFFVFYPIHLKVKKDKLVKWERFFESKGRRFHVNGEPIKRTLFGAFYVLYPEDEFRAKEVEGFKVIPLDETVKFCRRNIYSYEPAFEMLAEMYGLGSGAKYREAKTNL
;
A
#
# COMPACT_ATOMS: atom_id res chain seq x y z
N MET A 1 -13.79 2.43 -25.78
CA MET A 1 -12.81 1.39 -25.40
C MET A 1 -12.59 1.55 -23.90
N GLU A 2 -13.25 0.71 -23.10
CA GLU A 2 -13.15 0.77 -21.64
C GLU A 2 -11.79 0.18 -21.23
N ILE A 3 -10.84 1.03 -20.85
CA ILE A 3 -9.56 0.54 -20.31
C ILE A 3 -9.86 0.02 -18.91
N ARG A 4 -10.11 -1.29 -18.80
CA ARG A 4 -10.19 -1.96 -17.49
C ARG A 4 -8.81 -1.89 -16.84
N PHE A 5 -8.69 -1.05 -15.81
CA PHE A 5 -7.48 -0.98 -15.01
C PHE A 5 -7.22 -2.32 -14.32
N ASN A 6 -6.12 -3.01 -14.71
CA ASN A 6 -5.74 -4.27 -14.10
C ASN A 6 -4.91 -4.02 -12.83
N VAL A 7 -5.61 -3.91 -11.70
CA VAL A 7 -5.03 -3.75 -10.35
C VAL A 7 -3.95 -4.79 -10.09
N ARG A 8 -4.27 -6.07 -10.32
CA ARG A 8 -3.33 -7.18 -10.07
C ARG A 8 -2.07 -7.04 -10.92
N GLY A 9 -2.22 -6.72 -12.20
CA GLY A 9 -1.10 -6.48 -13.10
C GLY A 9 -0.17 -5.37 -12.63
N ALA A 10 -0.69 -4.33 -11.98
CA ALA A 10 0.15 -3.27 -11.41
C ALA A 10 0.99 -3.75 -10.22
N TYR A 11 0.48 -4.66 -9.39
CA TYR A 11 1.28 -5.28 -8.34
C TYR A 11 2.32 -6.28 -8.86
N GLU A 12 1.98 -7.07 -9.89
CA GLU A 12 2.91 -8.05 -10.50
C GLU A 12 4.15 -7.37 -11.10
N VAL A 13 4.02 -6.16 -11.64
CA VAL A 13 5.16 -5.38 -12.13
C VAL A 13 6.24 -5.21 -11.05
N VAL A 14 5.87 -5.06 -9.78
CA VAL A 14 6.85 -4.93 -8.68
C VAL A 14 7.64 -6.22 -8.48
N ARG A 15 6.99 -7.39 -8.63
CA ARG A 15 7.65 -8.70 -8.51
C ARG A 15 8.66 -8.96 -9.62
N GLU A 16 8.37 -8.48 -10.84
CA GLU A 16 9.29 -8.61 -11.99
C GLU A 16 10.63 -7.92 -11.76
N ALA A 17 10.72 -6.98 -10.81
CA ALA A 17 11.95 -6.28 -10.48
C ALA A 17 13.01 -7.21 -9.86
N ALA A 18 12.59 -8.32 -9.23
CA ALA A 18 13.47 -9.25 -8.51
C ALA A 18 14.42 -8.55 -7.51
N MET A 19 13.95 -7.46 -6.91
CA MET A 19 14.65 -6.66 -5.90
C MET A 19 13.85 -6.68 -4.59
N ASP A 20 14.52 -6.46 -3.46
CA ASP A 20 13.83 -6.37 -2.17
C ASP A 20 12.88 -5.17 -2.12
N TYR A 21 11.66 -5.44 -1.63
CA TYR A 21 10.63 -4.44 -1.40
C TYR A 21 9.67 -4.87 -0.29
N ALA A 22 8.87 -3.93 0.20
CA ALA A 22 7.67 -4.23 0.97
C ALA A 22 6.56 -3.24 0.63
N PHE A 23 5.39 -3.73 0.23
CA PHE A 23 4.20 -2.87 0.14
C PHE A 23 3.90 -2.27 1.53
N THR A 24 3.58 -0.98 1.56
CA THR A 24 3.46 -0.19 2.78
C THR A 24 2.19 0.68 2.74
N GLY A 25 1.83 1.29 3.86
CA GLY A 25 0.72 2.24 3.93
C GLY A 25 -0.61 1.64 3.42
N PRO A 26 -1.33 2.32 2.52
CA PRO A 26 -2.61 1.82 1.97
C PRO A 26 -2.50 0.43 1.32
N ASP A 27 -1.40 0.13 0.64
CA ASP A 27 -1.16 -1.17 0.01
C ASP A 27 -0.97 -2.28 1.02
N ALA A 28 -0.31 -2.00 2.15
CA ALA A 28 -0.20 -2.99 3.21
C ALA A 28 -1.55 -3.31 3.84
N VAL A 29 -2.40 -2.30 4.06
CA VAL A 29 -3.77 -2.50 4.55
C VAL A 29 -4.58 -3.34 3.56
N PHE A 30 -4.49 -3.02 2.27
CA PHE A 30 -5.15 -3.78 1.21
C PHE A 30 -4.77 -5.27 1.25
N PHE A 31 -3.49 -5.61 1.32
CA PHE A 31 -3.05 -7.01 1.37
C PHE A 31 -3.44 -7.71 2.68
N TRP A 32 -3.25 -7.08 3.84
CA TRP A 32 -3.58 -7.72 5.11
C TRP A 32 -5.09 -7.93 5.30
N THR A 33 -5.92 -7.09 4.69
CA THR A 33 -7.38 -7.27 4.64
C THR A 33 -7.84 -8.17 3.49
N LYS A 34 -6.92 -8.80 2.74
CA LYS A 34 -7.21 -9.65 1.57
C LYS A 34 -8.07 -8.94 0.52
N GLY A 35 -7.78 -7.66 0.30
CA GLY A 35 -8.54 -6.77 -0.58
C GLY A 35 -9.84 -6.24 0.01
N GLY A 36 -10.17 -6.57 1.26
CA GLY A 36 -11.38 -6.15 1.94
C GLY A 36 -11.43 -4.65 2.28
N TYR A 37 -10.28 -3.96 2.29
CA TYR A 37 -10.23 -2.52 2.48
C TYR A 37 -9.37 -1.83 1.42
N ASN A 38 -9.98 -0.84 0.76
CA ASN A 38 -9.33 -0.11 -0.32
C ASN A 38 -9.84 1.34 -0.38
N VAL A 39 -9.09 2.26 0.24
CA VAL A 39 -9.35 3.70 0.23
C VAL A 39 -8.21 4.42 -0.50
N ASP A 40 -8.43 5.68 -0.86
CA ASP A 40 -7.46 6.54 -1.57
C ASP A 40 -7.07 6.04 -2.98
N ARG A 41 -7.87 5.14 -3.56
CA ARG A 41 -7.63 4.60 -4.90
C ARG A 41 -8.77 4.90 -5.85
N PHE A 42 -8.47 5.67 -6.88
CA PHE A 42 -9.35 5.91 -8.01
C PHE A 42 -8.64 5.50 -9.28
N PHE A 43 -9.35 5.01 -10.31
CA PHE A 43 -8.68 4.56 -11.54
C PHE A 43 -7.88 5.68 -12.24
N VAL A 44 -8.24 6.94 -11.98
CA VAL A 44 -7.52 8.14 -12.44
C VAL A 44 -6.24 8.40 -11.63
N PHE A 45 -6.20 7.97 -10.36
CA PHE A 45 -5.10 8.19 -9.42
C PHE A 45 -4.94 6.96 -8.52
N TYR A 46 -4.08 6.03 -8.94
CA TYR A 46 -3.88 4.74 -8.27
C TYR A 46 -2.43 4.62 -7.77
N PRO A 47 -2.08 5.25 -6.64
CA PRO A 47 -0.75 5.09 -6.07
C PRO A 47 -0.54 3.65 -5.56
N ILE A 48 0.68 3.14 -5.75
CA ILE A 48 1.16 1.88 -5.18
C ILE A 48 2.38 2.20 -4.35
N HIS A 49 2.25 2.06 -3.04
CA HIS A 49 3.24 2.45 -2.05
C HIS A 49 4.15 1.26 -1.68
N LEU A 50 5.45 1.40 -1.90
CA LEU A 50 6.44 0.38 -1.56
C LEU A 50 7.67 0.99 -0.89
N LYS A 51 8.11 0.35 0.20
CA LYS A 51 9.45 0.54 0.77
C LYS A 51 10.47 -0.16 -0.11
N VAL A 52 11.57 0.53 -0.37
CA VAL A 52 12.71 0.04 -1.15
C VAL A 52 14.01 0.36 -0.43
N LYS A 53 15.05 -0.43 -0.68
CA LYS A 53 16.36 -0.19 -0.10
C LYS A 53 16.95 1.10 -0.67
N LYS A 54 17.41 2.00 0.18
CA LYS A 54 17.97 3.31 -0.23
C LYS A 54 19.15 3.17 -1.19
N ASP A 55 20.04 2.21 -0.95
CA ASP A 55 21.17 1.89 -1.83
C ASP A 55 20.76 1.25 -3.18
N LYS A 56 19.50 0.82 -3.31
CA LYS A 56 18.91 0.28 -4.55
C LYS A 56 17.93 1.24 -5.22
N LEU A 57 17.72 2.45 -4.69
CA LEU A 57 16.74 3.40 -5.22
C LEU A 57 16.91 3.63 -6.73
N VAL A 58 18.13 3.95 -7.17
CA VAL A 58 18.44 4.19 -8.59
C VAL A 58 18.10 2.98 -9.48
N LYS A 59 18.21 1.75 -8.96
CA LYS A 59 17.80 0.54 -9.71
C LYS A 59 16.29 0.45 -9.86
N TRP A 60 15.54 0.80 -8.81
CA TRP A 60 14.08 0.86 -8.84
C TRP A 60 13.58 1.91 -9.83
N GLU A 61 14.16 3.11 -9.84
CA GLU A 61 13.82 4.17 -10.78
C GLU A 61 14.01 3.68 -12.23
N ARG A 62 15.21 3.17 -12.56
CA ARG A 62 15.52 2.62 -13.89
C ARG A 62 14.59 1.47 -14.28
N PHE A 63 14.22 0.61 -13.33
CA PHE A 63 13.28 -0.47 -13.58
C PHE A 63 11.91 0.07 -14.00
N PHE A 64 11.33 1.00 -13.25
CA PHE A 64 10.04 1.59 -13.60
C PHE A 64 10.11 2.38 -14.91
N GLU A 65 11.18 3.12 -15.17
CA GLU A 65 11.42 3.79 -16.46
C GLU A 65 11.43 2.79 -17.62
N SER A 66 12.16 1.67 -17.50
CA SER A 66 12.22 0.63 -18.55
C SER A 66 10.87 -0.04 -18.82
N LYS A 67 9.97 -0.05 -17.83
CA LYS A 67 8.61 -0.60 -17.94
C LYS A 67 7.60 0.46 -18.40
N GLY A 68 8.03 1.69 -18.69
CA GLY A 68 7.17 2.81 -19.03
C GLY A 68 6.22 3.21 -17.90
N ARG A 69 6.59 2.91 -16.65
CA ARG A 69 5.78 3.17 -15.45
C ARG A 69 6.17 4.49 -14.81
N ARG A 70 5.17 5.24 -14.36
CA ARG A 70 5.38 6.46 -13.59
C ARG A 70 5.67 6.10 -12.14
N PHE A 71 6.57 6.84 -11.53
CA PHE A 71 6.88 6.72 -10.11
C PHE A 71 7.19 8.09 -9.50
N HIS A 72 7.22 8.11 -8.18
CA HIS A 72 7.57 9.25 -7.35
C HIS A 72 8.37 8.75 -6.15
N VAL A 73 9.45 9.46 -5.81
CA VAL A 73 10.23 9.19 -4.60
C VAL A 73 9.68 10.03 -3.46
N ASN A 74 9.23 9.38 -2.39
CA ASN A 74 8.67 10.03 -1.22
C ASN A 74 9.67 11.02 -0.62
N GLY A 75 9.21 12.26 -0.39
CA GLY A 75 10.04 13.36 0.12
C GLY A 75 10.62 14.26 -0.97
N GLU A 76 10.55 13.87 -2.24
CA GLU A 76 10.91 14.75 -3.35
C GLU A 76 9.73 15.66 -3.77
N PRO A 77 9.97 16.76 -4.49
CA PRO A 77 8.90 17.52 -5.13
C PRO A 77 8.22 16.71 -6.23
N ILE A 78 6.89 16.78 -6.32
CA ILE A 78 6.13 16.20 -7.43
C ILE A 78 6.36 17.07 -8.67
N LYS A 79 7.14 16.56 -9.64
CA LYS A 79 7.52 17.30 -10.85
C LYS A 79 6.48 17.26 -11.97
N ARG A 80 5.48 16.38 -11.88
CA ARG A 80 4.43 16.18 -12.90
C ARG A 80 3.19 15.52 -12.31
N THR A 81 2.04 15.77 -12.92
CA THR A 81 0.80 15.07 -12.55
C THR A 81 0.90 13.57 -12.86
N LEU A 82 0.62 12.75 -11.85
CA LEU A 82 0.61 11.30 -11.94
C LEU A 82 -0.84 10.86 -12.20
N PHE A 83 -1.08 10.21 -13.34
CA PHE A 83 -2.39 9.67 -13.72
C PHE A 83 -2.29 8.16 -13.91
N GLY A 84 -3.37 7.45 -13.60
CA GLY A 84 -3.43 6.00 -13.61
C GLY A 84 -2.62 5.38 -12.46
N ALA A 85 -2.11 4.16 -12.67
CA ALA A 85 -1.19 3.54 -11.72
C ALA A 85 0.20 4.18 -11.77
N PHE A 86 0.71 4.48 -10.59
CA PHE A 86 2.08 4.92 -10.40
C PHE A 86 2.62 4.43 -9.06
N TYR A 87 3.93 4.38 -8.94
CA TYR A 87 4.62 3.78 -7.80
C TYR A 87 5.22 4.86 -6.91
N VAL A 88 4.94 4.80 -5.61
CA VAL A 88 5.52 5.71 -4.61
C VAL A 88 6.60 4.95 -3.86
N LEU A 89 7.85 5.36 -4.05
CA LEU A 89 9.02 4.73 -3.46
C LEU A 89 9.34 5.40 -2.13
N TYR A 90 9.41 4.62 -1.07
CA TYR A 90 9.88 5.04 0.25
C TYR A 90 11.28 4.46 0.45
N PRO A 91 12.36 5.24 0.21
CA PRO A 91 13.72 4.76 0.39
C PRO A 91 14.03 4.62 1.88
N GLU A 92 14.39 3.43 2.31
CA GLU A 92 14.70 3.09 3.70
C GLU A 92 16.04 2.36 3.76
N ASP A 93 16.80 2.54 4.84
CA ASP A 93 18.05 1.78 5.04
C ASP A 93 17.73 0.29 5.25
N GLU A 94 16.75 0.01 6.11
CA GLU A 94 16.26 -1.32 6.43
C GLU A 94 14.74 -1.32 6.56
N PHE A 95 14.10 -2.43 6.19
CA PHE A 95 12.69 -2.65 6.42
C PHE A 95 12.40 -4.14 6.57
N ARG A 96 11.32 -4.43 7.30
CA ARG A 96 10.82 -5.80 7.45
C ARG A 96 9.79 -6.09 6.35
N ALA A 97 9.75 -7.33 5.91
CA ALA A 97 8.74 -7.82 4.98
C ALA A 97 8.19 -9.17 5.46
N LYS A 98 6.91 -9.40 5.19
CA LYS A 98 6.20 -10.66 5.35
C LYS A 98 5.56 -11.01 4.01
N GLU A 99 5.46 -12.30 3.75
CA GLU A 99 4.79 -12.79 2.55
C GLU A 99 3.28 -12.87 2.80
N VAL A 100 2.50 -12.19 1.95
CA VAL A 100 1.04 -12.16 1.99
C VAL A 100 0.57 -12.30 0.54
N GLU A 101 -0.18 -13.37 0.25
CA GLU A 101 -0.71 -13.66 -1.11
C GLU A 101 0.35 -13.65 -2.22
N GLY A 102 1.59 -14.07 -1.91
CA GLY A 102 2.71 -14.11 -2.86
C GLY A 102 3.43 -12.77 -3.07
N PHE A 103 3.06 -11.73 -2.33
CA PHE A 103 3.71 -10.42 -2.33
C PHE A 103 4.44 -10.14 -1.02
N LYS A 104 5.46 -9.28 -1.06
CA LYS A 104 6.16 -8.79 0.13
C LYS A 104 5.47 -7.54 0.66
N VAL A 105 5.05 -7.58 1.92
CA VAL A 105 4.27 -6.53 2.60
C VAL A 105 4.91 -6.22 3.95
N ILE A 106 4.85 -4.98 4.43
CA ILE A 106 5.31 -4.66 5.80
C ILE A 106 4.56 -5.53 6.83
N PRO A 107 5.19 -5.84 7.99
CA PRO A 107 4.55 -6.64 9.03
C PRO A 107 3.21 -6.09 9.50
N LEU A 108 2.31 -6.98 9.92
CA LEU A 108 0.98 -6.63 10.42
C LEU A 108 1.01 -5.59 11.55
N ASP A 109 1.99 -5.65 12.46
CA ASP A 109 2.12 -4.66 13.55
C ASP A 109 2.43 -3.25 13.02
N GLU A 110 3.19 -3.14 11.92
CA GLU A 110 3.44 -1.86 11.25
C GLU A 110 2.20 -1.37 10.50
N THR A 111 1.46 -2.28 9.84
CA THR A 111 0.18 -1.95 9.19
C THR A 111 -0.86 -1.44 10.19
N VAL A 112 -0.97 -2.08 11.36
CA VAL A 112 -1.88 -1.64 12.44
C VAL A 112 -1.48 -0.27 12.97
N LYS A 113 -0.18 -0.01 13.16
CA LYS A 113 0.32 1.32 13.52
C LYS A 113 -0.03 2.36 12.45
N PHE A 114 0.04 2.01 11.18
CA PHE A 114 -0.38 2.89 10.08
C PHE A 114 -1.89 3.22 10.17
N CYS A 115 -2.77 2.23 10.34
CA CYS A 115 -4.21 2.49 10.49
C CYS A 115 -4.50 3.41 11.67
N ARG A 116 -3.88 3.15 12.84
CA ARG A 116 -4.06 3.98 14.04
C ARG A 116 -3.60 5.43 13.85
N ARG A 117 -2.51 5.66 13.12
CA ARG A 117 -2.02 7.01 12.81
C ARG A 117 -2.92 7.76 11.83
N ASN A 118 -3.71 7.05 11.02
CA ASN A 118 -4.59 7.60 10.00
C ASN A 118 -6.06 7.22 10.28
N ILE A 119 -6.46 7.25 11.55
CA ILE A 119 -7.69 6.61 12.01
C ILE A 119 -8.95 7.11 11.28
N TYR A 120 -9.02 8.39 10.93
CA TYR A 120 -10.17 8.97 10.20
C TYR A 120 -10.48 8.27 8.88
N SER A 121 -9.46 7.74 8.20
CA SER A 121 -9.61 7.02 6.93
C SER A 121 -9.38 5.52 7.06
N TYR A 122 -9.00 5.01 8.23
CA TYR A 122 -8.55 3.61 8.39
C TYR A 122 -9.09 2.92 9.65
N GLU A 123 -10.05 3.53 10.36
CA GLU A 123 -10.76 2.88 11.47
C GLU A 123 -11.43 1.57 11.05
N PRO A 124 -12.22 1.50 9.95
CA PRO A 124 -12.84 0.24 9.54
C PRO A 124 -11.80 -0.83 9.18
N ALA A 125 -10.69 -0.43 8.54
CA ALA A 125 -9.57 -1.34 8.27
C ALA A 125 -8.95 -1.88 9.57
N PHE A 126 -8.76 -1.02 10.58
CA PHE A 126 -8.23 -1.45 11.86
C PHE A 126 -9.14 -2.49 12.53
N GLU A 127 -10.45 -2.30 12.47
CA GLU A 127 -11.44 -3.25 13.02
C GLU A 127 -11.42 -4.58 12.29
N MET A 128 -11.39 -4.57 10.95
CA MET A 128 -11.25 -5.77 10.14
C MET A 128 -9.98 -6.55 10.51
N LEU A 129 -8.84 -5.85 10.64
CA LEU A 129 -7.58 -6.48 11.03
C LEU A 129 -7.64 -7.05 12.45
N ALA A 130 -8.31 -6.36 13.38
CA ALA A 130 -8.48 -6.82 14.74
C ALA A 130 -9.31 -8.11 14.82
N GLU A 131 -10.39 -8.18 14.06
CA GLU A 131 -11.22 -9.37 13.93
C GLU A 131 -10.46 -10.53 13.25
N MET A 132 -9.83 -10.28 12.10
CA MET A 132 -9.17 -11.30 11.30
C MET A 132 -7.96 -11.95 12.00
N TYR A 133 -7.21 -11.18 12.79
CA TYR A 133 -5.94 -11.61 13.36
C TYR A 133 -5.92 -11.65 14.89
N GLY A 134 -7.07 -11.50 15.55
CA GLY A 134 -7.17 -11.57 17.00
C GLY A 134 -6.34 -10.50 17.71
N LEU A 135 -6.22 -9.31 17.12
CA LEU A 135 -5.48 -8.21 17.73
C LEU A 135 -6.40 -7.62 18.81
N GLY A 136 -6.12 -7.94 20.08
CA GLY A 136 -6.96 -7.56 21.22
C GLY A 136 -7.67 -6.21 21.05
N SER A 137 -9.01 -6.26 21.08
CA SER A 137 -9.90 -5.15 20.72
C SER A 137 -9.81 -3.99 21.73
N GLY A 138 -8.88 -3.08 21.49
CA GLY A 138 -8.82 -1.79 22.17
C GLY A 138 -9.89 -0.79 21.70
N ALA A 139 -10.66 -1.12 20.67
CA ALA A 139 -11.79 -0.33 20.20
C ALA A 139 -12.97 -1.28 19.98
N LYS A 140 -13.93 -1.27 20.90
CA LYS A 140 -15.28 -1.74 20.59
C LYS A 140 -15.93 -0.59 19.82
N TYR A 141 -16.15 -0.79 18.52
CA TYR A 141 -17.13 -0.03 17.76
C TYR A 141 -18.44 0.00 18.57
N ARG A 142 -18.82 1.17 19.06
CA ARG A 142 -20.18 1.42 19.53
C ARG A 142 -20.90 2.02 18.34
N GLU A 143 -21.58 1.18 17.56
CA GLU A 143 -22.70 1.68 16.79
C GLU A 143 -23.63 2.39 17.78
N ALA A 144 -23.67 3.72 17.71
CA ALA A 144 -24.77 4.45 18.28
C ALA A 144 -26.00 3.98 17.50
N LYS A 145 -26.84 3.16 18.15
CA LYS A 145 -28.19 2.88 17.68
C LYS A 145 -28.90 4.22 17.51
N THR A 146 -28.90 4.78 16.32
CA THR A 146 -29.83 5.85 15.96
C THR A 146 -31.12 5.17 15.55
N ASN A 147 -31.93 4.82 16.55
CA ASN A 147 -33.37 4.71 16.36
C ASN A 147 -33.98 5.96 16.99
N LEU A 148 -34.44 6.87 16.15
CA LEU A 148 -35.53 7.80 16.43
C LEU A 148 -36.44 7.81 15.19
#